data_AF-W4G361-F1
#
_entry.id   AF-W4G361-F1
#
_cell.length_a   1.000
_cell.length_b   1.000
_cell.length_c   1.000
_cell.angle_alpha   90.00
_cell.angle_beta   90.00
_cell.angle_gamma   90.00
#
_symmetry.space_group_name_H-M   'P 1'
#
loop_
_entity.id
_entity.type
_entity.pdbx_description
1 polymer ?
#
loop_
_entity_poly.entity_id
_entity_poly.type
_entity_poly.pdbx_seq_one_letter_code
_entity_poly.pdbx_strand_id
1 'polypeptide(L)'
;MEKYSRWSDLTTGINPFVPPPHQLPANAILRWTQVFFGGILALLRWILLFPLVLGLVLLSAVHTILDHVPFLGRVIHRATDWIVLGLILVVTTIFIKDEAANARRLGLLTPGTKPPALGGIKAGDVIVANHSSVLDILYFGFRYSPVFVFPCASDASKNLVQTFGLLGAFAQAMAPPLTSLTRPVKLQDVLRRTSSPVVVFPEGTRSNGKAVLTFLPILDSLPPPTRVHLVAIRYYELVLILASMLCTSWSIYRHRPSLGIVDTNPKRFRQPIHADRRGGISFAACFHMRTTLSKSRRWPRNSCPRGPLPSNYRRCWRRCCAPRPCT
;
A
#
# COMPACT_ATOMS: atom_id res chain seq x y z
N MET A 1 -0.96 -22.32 -15.31
CA MET A 1 -0.63 -21.16 -14.45
C MET A 1 -1.08 -19.80 -15.01
N GLU A 2 -1.81 -19.75 -16.13
CA GLU A 2 -2.19 -18.48 -16.80
C GLU A 2 -3.15 -17.59 -15.99
N LYS A 3 -3.95 -18.16 -15.09
CA LYS A 3 -4.95 -17.40 -14.31
C LYS A 3 -4.35 -16.24 -13.50
N TYR A 4 -3.08 -16.36 -13.08
CA TYR A 4 -2.41 -15.37 -12.24
C TYR A 4 -1.49 -14.43 -13.03
N SER A 5 -1.31 -14.61 -14.34
CA SER A 5 -0.44 -13.72 -15.13
C SER A 5 -1.00 -12.30 -15.21
N ARG A 6 -2.32 -12.13 -15.10
CA ARG A 6 -3.01 -10.82 -15.15
C ARG A 6 -2.49 -9.80 -14.13
N TRP A 7 -2.06 -10.26 -12.96
CA TRP A 7 -1.54 -9.39 -11.90
C TRP A 7 -0.02 -9.29 -11.89
N SER A 8 0.65 -9.94 -12.84
CA SER A 8 2.09 -9.83 -12.96
C SER A 8 2.43 -8.44 -13.48
N ASP A 9 3.41 -7.81 -12.85
CA ASP A 9 3.95 -6.55 -13.33
C ASP A 9 4.48 -6.74 -14.76
N LEU A 10 4.07 -5.86 -15.67
CA LEU A 10 4.43 -5.90 -17.09
C LEU A 10 5.94 -5.73 -17.30
N THR A 11 6.62 -5.04 -16.38
CA THR A 11 8.05 -4.75 -16.53
C THR A 11 8.92 -5.85 -15.93
N THR A 12 8.57 -6.36 -14.75
CA THR A 12 9.37 -7.38 -14.04
C THR A 12 8.88 -8.81 -14.23
N GLY A 13 7.62 -9.00 -14.65
CA GLY A 13 6.96 -10.30 -14.70
C GLY A 13 6.63 -10.88 -13.32
N ILE A 14 6.86 -10.14 -12.24
CA ILE A 14 6.63 -10.62 -10.86
C ILE A 14 5.16 -10.44 -10.51
N ASN A 15 4.55 -11.50 -9.99
CA ASN A 15 3.21 -11.42 -9.42
C ASN A 15 3.27 -11.04 -7.93
N PRO A 16 2.62 -9.94 -7.50
CA PRO A 16 2.64 -9.44 -6.12
C PRO A 16 1.86 -10.32 -5.13
N PHE A 17 1.02 -11.24 -5.60
CA PHE A 17 0.20 -12.12 -4.77
C PHE A 17 0.73 -13.55 -4.69
N VAL A 18 1.80 -13.86 -5.43
CA VAL A 18 2.43 -15.19 -5.39
C VAL A 18 3.51 -15.16 -4.31
N PRO A 19 3.38 -15.94 -3.23
CA PRO A 19 4.41 -15.98 -2.21
C PRO A 19 5.72 -16.48 -2.82
N PRO A 20 6.87 -15.94 -2.40
CA PRO A 20 8.15 -16.49 -2.80
C PRO A 20 8.25 -17.94 -2.34
N PRO A 21 8.84 -18.84 -3.16
CA PRO A 21 9.03 -20.22 -2.76
C PRO A 21 9.96 -20.27 -1.55
N HIS A 22 9.46 -20.77 -0.43
CA HIS A 22 10.31 -21.06 0.72
C HIS A 22 11.13 -22.31 0.44
N GLN A 23 12.46 -22.21 0.57
CA GLN A 23 13.36 -23.34 0.33
C GLN A 23 13.75 -23.96 1.66
N LEU A 24 13.14 -25.10 1.99
CA LEU A 24 13.66 -25.99 3.02
C LEU A 24 14.89 -26.72 2.47
N PRO A 25 15.84 -27.14 3.33
CA PRO A 25 16.95 -27.96 2.89
C PRO A 25 16.43 -29.21 2.17
N ALA A 26 17.06 -29.54 1.03
CA ALA A 26 16.73 -30.71 0.24
C ALA A 26 16.98 -32.01 1.02
N ASN A 27 18.03 -32.00 1.85
CA ASN A 27 18.44 -33.14 2.67
C ASN A 27 17.39 -33.45 3.75
N ALA A 28 16.83 -34.66 3.71
CA ALA A 28 15.76 -35.08 4.62
C ALA A 28 16.19 -35.01 6.10
N ILE A 29 17.41 -35.45 6.42
CA ILE A 29 17.94 -35.42 7.79
C ILE A 29 18.00 -33.97 8.29
N LEU A 30 18.63 -33.07 7.55
CA LEU A 30 18.72 -31.64 7.92
C LEU A 30 17.33 -31.00 8.06
N ARG A 31 16.39 -31.37 7.19
CA ARG A 31 15.01 -30.89 7.27
C ARG A 31 14.33 -31.32 8.57
N TRP A 32 14.40 -32.60 8.93
CA TRP A 32 13.79 -33.11 10.15
C TRP A 32 14.46 -32.55 11.40
N THR A 33 15.79 -32.45 11.40
CA THR A 33 16.54 -31.79 12.47
C THR A 33 16.11 -30.33 12.64
N GLN A 34 16.01 -29.58 11.54
CA GLN A 34 15.54 -28.18 11.56
C GLN A 34 14.10 -28.06 12.08
N VAL A 35 13.20 -28.96 11.66
CA VAL A 35 11.81 -28.97 12.13
C VAL A 35 11.72 -29.28 13.62
N PHE A 36 12.50 -30.25 14.12
CA PHE A 36 12.49 -30.64 15.52
C PHE A 36 13.00 -29.51 16.43
N PHE A 37 14.22 -29.01 16.19
CA PHE A 37 14.79 -27.92 16.98
C PHE A 37 14.01 -26.61 16.79
N GLY A 38 13.53 -26.35 15.57
CA GLY A 38 12.68 -25.20 15.26
C GLY A 38 11.32 -25.26 15.98
N GLY A 39 10.76 -26.46 16.15
CA GLY A 39 9.53 -26.70 16.92
C GLY A 39 9.72 -26.41 18.41
N ILE A 40 10.80 -26.92 19.01
CA ILE A 40 11.14 -26.62 20.41
C ILE A 40 11.34 -25.12 20.62
N LEU A 41 12.12 -24.48 19.75
CA LEU A 41 12.34 -23.03 19.81
C LEU A 41 11.03 -22.24 19.63
N ALA A 42 10.13 -22.71 18.75
CA ALA A 42 8.83 -22.09 18.56
C ALA A 42 7.94 -22.20 19.81
N LEU A 43 7.96 -23.33 20.52
CA LEU A 43 7.23 -23.49 21.79
C LEU A 43 7.78 -22.57 22.88
N LEU A 44 9.12 -22.52 23.05
CA LEU A 44 9.76 -21.60 23.99
C LEU A 44 9.42 -20.14 23.67
N ARG A 45 9.38 -19.77 22.39
CA ARG A 45 8.95 -18.44 21.97
C ARG A 45 7.50 -18.17 22.32
N TRP A 46 6.60 -19.13 22.13
CA TRP A 46 5.19 -18.94 22.49
C TRP A 46 5.00 -18.69 23.99
N ILE A 47 5.79 -19.35 24.85
CA ILE A 47 5.79 -19.09 26.30
C ILE A 47 6.16 -17.63 26.61
N LEU A 48 7.08 -17.04 25.85
CA LEU A 48 7.48 -15.63 26.01
C LEU A 48 6.54 -14.65 25.30
N LEU A 49 6.02 -15.00 24.13
CA LEU A 49 5.13 -14.16 23.34
C LEU A 49 3.75 -14.02 23.98
N PHE A 50 3.23 -15.09 24.56
CA PHE A 50 1.90 -15.08 25.16
C PHE A 50 1.72 -13.97 26.22
N PRO A 51 2.56 -13.84 27.25
CA PRO A 51 2.44 -12.75 28.23
C PRO A 51 2.69 -11.37 27.61
N LEU A 52 3.57 -11.25 26.61
CA LEU A 52 3.82 -9.98 25.92
C LEU A 52 2.61 -9.51 25.11
N VAL A 53 1.97 -10.42 24.38
CA VAL A 53 0.75 -10.13 23.61
C VAL A 53 -0.40 -9.81 24.56
N LEU A 54 -0.56 -10.55 25.65
CA LEU A 54 -1.54 -10.24 26.69
C LEU A 54 -1.29 -8.83 27.28
N GLY A 55 -0.04 -8.53 27.62
CA GLY A 55 0.37 -7.20 28.09
C GLY A 55 0.06 -6.10 27.09
N LEU A 56 0.30 -6.33 25.79
CA LEU A 56 -0.04 -5.38 24.73
C LEU A 56 -1.55 -5.10 24.68
N VAL A 57 -2.39 -6.13 24.81
CA VAL A 57 -3.85 -5.98 24.82
C VAL A 57 -4.32 -5.18 26.04
N LEU A 58 -3.80 -5.51 27.22
CA LEU A 58 -4.12 -4.79 28.46
C LEU A 58 -3.67 -3.32 28.39
N LEU A 59 -2.44 -3.07 27.93
CA LEU A 59 -1.92 -1.71 27.75
C LEU A 59 -2.73 -0.92 26.72
N SER A 60 -3.18 -1.56 25.65
CA SER A 60 -4.06 -0.89 24.67
C SER A 60 -5.38 -0.43 25.29
N ALA A 61 -5.92 -1.17 26.26
CA ALA A 61 -7.11 -0.75 27.00
C ALA A 61 -6.81 0.38 28.01
N VAL A 62 -5.61 0.45 28.57
CA VAL A 62 -5.18 1.57 29.43
C VAL A 62 -4.93 2.82 28.60
N HIS A 63 -4.32 2.66 27.43
CA HIS A 63 -4.02 3.72 26.47
C HIS A 63 -5.26 4.50 26.05
N THR A 64 -6.39 3.83 25.80
CA THR A 64 -7.66 4.49 25.45
C THR A 64 -8.20 5.38 26.58
N ILE A 65 -7.95 5.01 27.84
CA ILE A 65 -8.30 5.83 29.00
C ILE A 65 -7.33 7.00 29.11
N LEU A 66 -6.04 6.76 28.90
CA LEU A 66 -5.00 7.77 29.02
C LEU A 66 -5.03 8.83 27.92
N ASP A 67 -5.66 8.53 26.78
CA ASP A 67 -5.87 9.47 25.66
C ASP A 67 -6.67 10.73 26.05
N HIS A 68 -7.38 10.71 27.20
CA HIS A 68 -8.02 11.91 27.76
C HIS A 68 -6.99 12.97 28.21
N VAL A 69 -5.73 12.59 28.45
CA VAL A 69 -4.63 13.49 28.84
C VAL A 69 -3.55 13.50 27.75
N PRO A 70 -3.59 14.44 26.79
CA PRO A 70 -2.90 14.30 25.50
C PRO A 70 -1.37 14.35 25.59
N PHE A 71 -0.80 15.14 26.51
CA PHE A 71 0.66 15.27 26.62
C PHE A 71 1.29 14.07 27.32
N LEU A 72 0.78 13.72 28.50
CA LEU A 72 1.31 12.62 29.30
C LEU A 72 1.02 11.27 28.65
N GLY A 73 -0.16 11.12 28.03
CA GLY A 73 -0.52 9.92 27.28
C GLY A 73 0.48 9.63 26.19
N ARG A 74 0.82 10.60 25.34
CA ARG A 74 1.79 10.40 24.27
C ARG A 74 3.14 9.85 24.73
N VAL A 75 3.71 10.40 25.79
CA VAL A 75 5.03 9.98 26.27
C VAL A 75 4.95 8.55 26.79
N ILE A 76 3.90 8.25 27.54
CA ILE A 76 3.67 6.91 28.09
C ILE A 76 3.45 5.91 26.95
N HIS A 77 2.53 6.19 26.02
CA HIS A 77 2.29 5.37 24.82
C HIS A 77 3.57 5.09 24.05
N ARG A 78 4.39 6.13 23.83
CA ARG A 78 5.65 5.99 23.10
C ARG A 78 6.62 5.07 23.84
N ALA A 79 6.74 5.22 25.15
CA ALA A 79 7.65 4.41 25.97
C ALA A 79 7.16 2.95 26.06
N THR A 80 5.88 2.74 26.33
CA THR A 80 5.28 1.40 26.46
C THR A 80 5.29 0.65 25.13
N ASP A 81 4.89 1.28 24.03
CA ASP A 81 4.96 0.67 22.69
C ASP A 81 6.39 0.31 22.32
N TRP A 82 7.36 1.19 22.59
CA TRP A 82 8.76 0.92 22.28
C TRP A 82 9.30 -0.29 23.05
N ILE A 83 8.94 -0.42 24.33
CA ILE A 83 9.35 -1.57 25.15
C ILE A 83 8.63 -2.85 24.69
N VAL A 84 7.30 -2.84 24.65
CA VAL A 84 6.51 -4.06 24.43
C VAL A 84 6.63 -4.54 22.99
N LEU A 85 6.47 -3.66 22.01
CA LEU A 85 6.62 -4.05 20.60
C LEU A 85 8.08 -4.37 20.27
N GLY A 86 9.03 -3.67 20.89
CA GLY A 86 10.45 -4.00 20.78
C GLY A 86 10.74 -5.42 21.25
N LEU A 87 10.24 -5.80 22.43
CA LEU A 87 10.37 -7.16 22.96
C LEU A 87 9.68 -8.19 22.07
N ILE A 88 8.46 -7.91 21.57
CA ILE A 88 7.76 -8.81 20.64
C ILE A 88 8.59 -9.03 19.36
N LEU A 89 9.14 -7.96 18.76
CA LEU A 89 9.97 -8.05 17.55
C LEU A 89 11.27 -8.84 17.80
N VAL A 90 11.90 -8.67 18.95
CA VAL A 90 13.09 -9.42 19.36
C VAL A 90 12.78 -10.91 19.56
N VAL A 91 11.70 -11.25 20.28
CA VAL A 91 11.31 -12.65 20.55
C VAL A 91 10.89 -13.37 19.27
N THR A 92 10.22 -12.67 18.36
CA THR A 92 9.89 -13.19 17.02
C THR A 92 11.12 -13.29 16.10
N THR A 93 12.26 -12.71 16.50
CA THR A 93 13.52 -12.62 15.75
C THR A 93 13.35 -12.06 14.34
N ILE A 94 12.44 -11.09 14.19
CA ILE A 94 12.17 -10.46 12.91
C ILE A 94 13.03 -9.22 12.82
N PHE A 95 13.96 -9.23 11.88
CA PHE A 95 14.79 -8.07 11.56
C PHE A 95 14.27 -7.40 10.29
N ILE A 96 13.80 -6.17 10.47
CA ILE A 96 13.23 -5.35 9.41
C ILE A 96 14.22 -4.25 9.09
N LYS A 97 14.52 -4.05 7.80
CA LYS A 97 15.23 -2.86 7.36
C LYS A 97 14.26 -1.90 6.69
N ASP A 98 14.31 -0.67 7.15
CA ASP A 98 13.64 0.46 6.54
C ASP A 98 14.61 1.26 5.68
N GLU A 99 14.20 1.54 4.45
CA GLU A 99 14.97 2.36 3.52
C GLU A 99 14.13 3.55 3.06
N ALA A 100 14.79 4.69 2.83
CA ALA A 100 14.16 5.83 2.19
C ALA A 100 13.81 5.47 0.75
N ALA A 101 12.51 5.35 0.44
CA ALA A 101 12.13 5.01 -0.92
C ALA A 101 12.41 6.20 -1.85
N ASN A 102 12.72 5.88 -3.11
CA ASN A 102 13.09 6.91 -4.08
C ASN A 102 11.85 7.70 -4.53
N ALA A 103 11.55 8.75 -3.77
CA ALA A 103 10.39 9.61 -3.94
C ALA A 103 10.26 10.25 -5.33
N ARG A 104 11.39 10.47 -6.01
CA ARG A 104 11.42 10.99 -7.38
C ARG A 104 10.87 9.99 -8.39
N ARG A 105 11.12 8.69 -8.22
CA ARG A 105 10.59 7.64 -9.11
C ARG A 105 9.07 7.48 -8.97
N LEU A 106 8.54 7.78 -7.80
CA LEU A 106 7.11 7.68 -7.50
C LEU A 106 6.31 8.93 -7.87
N GLY A 107 6.98 10.01 -8.31
CA GLY A 107 6.31 11.26 -8.70
C GLY A 107 5.64 12.00 -7.54
N LEU A 108 5.91 11.62 -6.28
CA LEU A 108 5.27 12.20 -5.09
C LEU A 108 5.96 13.47 -4.57
N LEU A 109 7.12 13.83 -5.12
CA LEU A 109 7.82 15.08 -4.79
C LEU A 109 7.84 16.01 -5.99
N THR A 110 7.62 17.30 -5.70
CA THR A 110 7.86 18.37 -6.67
C THR A 110 9.32 18.36 -7.13
N PRO A 111 9.61 18.60 -8.42
CA PRO A 111 10.97 18.68 -8.92
C PRO A 111 11.78 19.75 -8.18
N GLY A 112 12.90 19.37 -7.57
CA GLY A 112 13.83 20.27 -6.87
C GLY A 112 13.82 20.17 -5.34
N THR A 113 12.81 19.52 -4.75
CA THR A 113 12.73 19.34 -3.29
C THR A 113 13.49 18.09 -2.86
N LYS A 114 14.35 18.20 -1.84
CA LYS A 114 15.00 17.01 -1.23
C LYS A 114 13.96 16.22 -0.42
N PRO A 115 13.93 14.89 -0.51
CA PRO A 115 13.08 14.09 0.37
C PRO A 115 13.48 14.32 1.83
N PRO A 116 12.52 14.39 2.76
CA PRO A 116 12.84 14.49 4.17
C PRO A 116 13.53 13.20 4.65
N ALA A 117 14.49 13.34 5.57
CA ALA A 117 15.21 12.21 6.14
C ALA A 117 14.33 11.42 7.13
N LEU A 118 14.44 10.09 7.14
CA LEU A 118 13.66 9.20 8.02
C LEU A 118 13.89 9.49 9.52
N GLY A 119 15.09 9.94 9.90
CA GLY A 119 15.40 10.27 11.29
C GLY A 119 14.67 11.51 11.83
N GLY A 120 14.02 12.30 10.98
CA GLY A 120 13.37 13.57 11.34
C GLY A 120 11.84 13.53 11.36
N ILE A 121 11.24 12.34 11.39
CA ILE A 121 9.78 12.16 11.42
C ILE A 121 9.22 12.72 12.73
N LYS A 122 8.27 13.65 12.64
CA LYS A 122 7.60 14.28 13.79
C LYS A 122 6.09 14.06 13.75
N ALA A 123 5.46 14.43 14.86
CA ALA A 123 4.02 14.70 14.96
C ALA A 123 3.47 15.44 13.72
N GLY A 124 2.39 14.93 13.12
CA GLY A 124 1.74 15.55 11.96
C GLY A 124 2.40 15.26 10.60
N ASP A 125 3.52 14.54 10.57
CA ASP A 125 4.09 14.04 9.32
C ASP A 125 3.34 12.80 8.81
N VAL A 126 3.33 12.63 7.48
CA VAL A 126 2.76 11.45 6.82
C VAL A 126 3.88 10.51 6.41
N ILE A 127 3.81 9.27 6.87
CA ILE A 127 4.64 8.16 6.42
C ILE A 127 3.84 7.37 5.39
N VAL A 128 4.34 7.29 4.17
CA VAL A 128 3.79 6.46 3.11
C VAL A 128 4.69 5.25 2.97
N ALA A 129 4.14 4.07 3.23
CA ALA A 129 4.89 2.82 3.23
C ALA A 129 4.23 1.76 2.36
N ASN A 130 5.05 0.85 1.83
CA ASN A 130 4.53 -0.38 1.24
C ASN A 130 3.91 -1.27 2.33
N HIS A 131 2.92 -2.06 1.94
CA HIS A 131 2.30 -3.03 2.85
C HIS A 131 2.57 -4.45 2.36
N SER A 132 3.50 -5.13 3.03
CA SER A 132 3.95 -6.47 2.65
C SER A 132 3.70 -7.53 3.71
N SER A 133 3.51 -7.14 4.97
CA SER A 133 3.23 -8.07 6.07
C SER A 133 2.40 -7.42 7.16
N VAL A 134 1.73 -8.24 7.96
CA VAL A 134 1.06 -7.78 9.20
C VAL A 134 2.09 -7.20 10.18
N LEU A 135 3.34 -7.68 10.09
CA LEU A 135 4.46 -7.24 10.92
C LEU A 135 4.85 -5.77 10.67
N ASP A 136 4.46 -5.19 9.53
CA ASP A 136 4.67 -3.77 9.22
C ASP A 136 4.01 -2.90 10.32
N ILE A 137 2.84 -3.33 10.80
CA ILE A 137 2.09 -2.64 11.86
C ILE A 137 2.87 -2.64 13.17
N LEU A 138 3.44 -3.78 13.55
CA LEU A 138 4.24 -3.90 14.77
C LEU A 138 5.52 -3.06 14.68
N TYR A 139 6.18 -3.08 13.52
CA TYR A 139 7.38 -2.31 13.26
C TYR A 139 7.14 -0.80 13.37
N PHE A 140 6.12 -0.30 12.68
CA PHE A 140 5.80 1.12 12.72
C PHE A 140 5.29 1.55 14.10
N GLY A 141 4.51 0.69 14.77
CA GLY A 141 4.14 0.88 16.18
C GLY A 141 5.35 1.08 17.08
N PHE A 142 6.29 0.12 17.03
CA PHE A 142 7.55 0.19 17.77
C PHE A 142 8.34 1.48 17.45
N ARG A 143 8.43 1.83 16.16
CA ARG A 143 9.33 2.89 15.70
C ARG A 143 8.77 4.30 15.88
N TYR A 144 7.46 4.50 15.79
CA TYR A 144 6.84 5.84 15.77
C TYR A 144 5.57 6.00 16.61
N SER A 145 4.98 4.92 17.14
CA SER A 145 3.63 4.93 17.76
C SER A 145 2.59 5.74 16.93
N PRO A 146 2.41 5.40 15.64
CA PRO A 146 1.62 6.20 14.72
C PRO A 146 0.13 5.86 14.78
N VAL A 147 -0.69 6.74 14.18
CA VAL A 147 -2.04 6.37 13.76
C VAL A 147 -1.97 5.70 12.40
N PHE A 148 -2.59 4.53 12.26
CA PHE A 148 -2.61 3.79 11.01
C PHE A 148 -3.82 4.19 10.17
N VAL A 149 -3.61 4.31 8.87
CA VAL A 149 -4.63 4.70 7.91
C VAL A 149 -4.68 3.69 6.77
N PHE A 150 -5.87 3.13 6.58
CA PHE A 150 -6.17 2.21 5.48
C PHE A 150 -7.18 2.86 4.53
N PRO A 151 -6.85 2.95 3.23
CA PRO A 151 -7.79 3.40 2.21
C PRO A 151 -8.73 2.28 1.77
N CYS A 152 -9.86 2.67 1.17
CA CYS A 152 -10.77 1.78 0.44
C CYS A 152 -10.81 2.20 -1.03
N ALA A 153 -10.74 1.25 -1.95
CA ALA A 153 -10.70 1.55 -3.39
C ALA A 153 -11.94 2.33 -3.88
N SER A 154 -13.12 2.03 -3.33
CA SER A 154 -14.40 2.66 -3.72
C SER A 154 -14.46 4.15 -3.39
N ASP A 155 -13.77 4.58 -2.33
CA ASP A 155 -13.84 5.94 -1.80
C ASP A 155 -12.50 6.70 -1.86
N ALA A 156 -11.46 6.08 -2.44
CA ALA A 156 -10.14 6.68 -2.58
C ALA A 156 -10.19 8.02 -3.34
N SER A 157 -11.01 8.12 -4.39
CA SER A 157 -11.19 9.36 -5.15
C SER A 157 -11.81 10.51 -4.35
N LYS A 158 -12.49 10.21 -3.24
CA LYS A 158 -13.08 11.19 -2.32
C LYS A 158 -12.11 11.57 -1.19
N ASN A 159 -10.90 11.02 -1.18
CA ASN A 159 -9.88 11.18 -0.13
C ASN A 159 -10.38 10.77 1.26
N LEU A 160 -11.29 9.80 1.30
CA LEU A 160 -11.81 9.22 2.53
C LEU A 160 -11.00 7.99 2.91
N VAL A 161 -10.67 7.90 4.18
CA VAL A 161 -9.84 6.83 4.75
C VAL A 161 -10.41 6.37 6.08
N GLN A 162 -10.02 5.17 6.51
CA GLN A 162 -10.33 4.65 7.83
C GLN A 162 -9.08 4.68 8.70
N THR A 163 -9.23 5.21 9.92
CA THR A 163 -8.18 5.25 10.92
C THR A 163 -8.29 4.06 11.86
N PHE A 164 -7.13 3.55 12.29
CA PHE A 164 -7.03 2.46 13.25
C PHE A 164 -5.92 2.75 14.26
N GLY A 165 -6.17 2.40 15.52
CA GLY A 165 -5.10 2.22 16.51
C GLY A 165 -4.34 0.92 16.26
N LEU A 166 -3.29 0.65 17.05
CA LEU A 166 -2.38 -0.48 16.84
C LEU A 166 -3.09 -1.84 16.68
N LEU A 167 -3.93 -2.22 17.65
CA LEU A 167 -4.64 -3.52 17.61
C LEU A 167 -5.63 -3.60 16.46
N GLY A 168 -6.37 -2.51 16.20
CA GLY A 168 -7.31 -2.44 15.10
C GLY A 168 -6.61 -2.54 13.74
N ALA A 169 -5.44 -1.91 13.61
CA ALA A 169 -4.61 -1.95 12.42
C ALA A 169 -4.03 -3.34 12.20
N PHE A 170 -3.60 -4.02 13.28
CA PHE A 170 -3.11 -5.38 13.24
C PHE A 170 -4.22 -6.34 12.80
N ALA A 171 -5.42 -6.24 13.39
CA ALA A 171 -6.59 -7.02 13.00
C ALA A 171 -6.99 -6.76 11.54
N GLN A 172 -7.01 -5.50 11.11
CA GLN A 172 -7.30 -5.13 9.73
C GLN A 172 -6.24 -5.64 8.75
N ALA A 173 -4.97 -5.62 9.14
CA ALA A 173 -3.90 -6.20 8.33
C ALA A 173 -4.08 -7.72 8.19
N MET A 174 -4.62 -8.43 9.18
CA MET A 174 -4.95 -9.86 9.06
C MET A 174 -6.23 -10.12 8.23
N ALA A 175 -7.13 -9.16 8.17
CA ALA A 175 -8.39 -9.21 7.43
C ALA A 175 -8.20 -9.01 5.90
N PRO A 176 -9.22 -9.34 5.08
CA PRO A 176 -9.26 -8.92 3.69
C PRO A 176 -9.26 -7.39 3.55
N PRO A 177 -8.90 -6.85 2.35
CA PRO A 177 -8.90 -5.42 2.11
C PRO A 177 -10.28 -4.80 2.34
N LEU A 178 -10.28 -3.55 2.80
CA LEU A 178 -11.50 -2.80 3.07
C LEU A 178 -12.34 -2.67 1.80
N THR A 179 -13.59 -3.12 1.88
CA THR A 179 -14.58 -2.98 0.79
C THR A 179 -15.46 -1.75 0.99
N SER A 180 -15.67 -1.34 2.24
CA SER A 180 -16.40 -0.14 2.64
C SER A 180 -15.76 0.47 3.88
N LEU A 181 -15.90 1.79 4.05
CA LEU A 181 -15.40 2.52 5.21
C LEU A 181 -16.49 2.61 6.27
N THR A 182 -16.26 2.08 7.47
CA THR A 182 -17.25 2.15 8.57
C THR A 182 -17.37 3.56 9.15
N ARG A 183 -16.22 4.23 9.33
CA ARG A 183 -16.11 5.59 9.85
C ARG A 183 -15.19 6.39 8.94
N PRO A 184 -15.67 6.80 7.75
CA PRO A 184 -14.86 7.51 6.79
C PRO A 184 -14.47 8.88 7.33
N VAL A 185 -13.17 9.18 7.31
CA VAL A 185 -12.62 10.49 7.68
C VAL A 185 -11.74 10.97 6.54
N LYS A 186 -11.68 12.27 6.28
CA LYS A 186 -10.73 12.80 5.29
C LYS A 186 -9.32 12.74 5.86
N LEU A 187 -8.34 12.38 5.04
CA LEU A 187 -6.95 12.29 5.47
C LEU A 187 -6.43 13.59 6.10
N GLN A 188 -6.82 14.75 5.54
CA GLN A 188 -6.50 16.07 6.09
C GLN A 188 -7.01 16.29 7.52
N ASP A 189 -8.19 15.75 7.87
CA ASP A 189 -8.80 15.94 9.18
C ASP A 189 -8.10 15.06 10.21
N VAL A 190 -7.64 13.88 9.80
CA VAL A 190 -6.78 13.02 10.63
C VAL A 190 -5.49 13.75 10.98
N LEU A 191 -4.83 14.36 10.00
CA LEU A 191 -3.58 15.08 10.20
C LEU A 191 -3.70 16.29 11.14
N ARG A 192 -4.86 16.96 11.14
CA ARG A 192 -5.13 18.10 12.04
C ARG A 192 -5.45 17.66 13.47
N ARG A 193 -6.06 16.49 13.64
CA ARG A 193 -6.52 16.00 14.95
C ARG A 193 -5.47 15.20 15.69
N THR A 194 -4.65 14.46 14.96
CA THR A 194 -3.64 13.61 15.57
C THR A 194 -2.46 14.43 16.02
N SER A 195 -1.93 14.09 17.18
CA SER A 195 -0.61 14.57 17.56
C SER A 195 0.48 13.66 16.98
N SER A 196 0.22 12.40 16.57
CA SER A 196 1.27 11.42 16.16
C SER A 196 1.56 11.42 14.66
N PRO A 197 2.69 10.84 14.23
CA PRO A 197 2.88 10.55 12.81
C PRO A 197 1.74 9.67 12.29
N VAL A 198 1.38 9.85 11.02
CA VAL A 198 0.33 9.05 10.36
C VAL A 198 0.98 8.10 9.37
N VAL A 199 0.78 6.80 9.56
CA VAL A 199 1.24 5.79 8.59
C VAL A 199 0.09 5.44 7.65
N VAL A 200 0.34 5.60 6.36
CA VAL A 200 -0.61 5.31 5.29
C VAL A 200 -0.08 4.17 4.44
N PHE A 201 -0.94 3.17 4.22
CA PHE A 201 -0.70 2.07 3.29
C PHE A 201 -1.52 2.28 2.00
N PRO A 202 -1.01 3.06 1.03
CA PRO A 202 -1.77 3.46 -0.15
C PRO A 202 -2.09 2.30 -1.10
N GLU A 203 -1.44 1.14 -0.94
CA GLU A 203 -1.73 -0.10 -1.68
C GLU A 203 -3.12 -0.68 -1.35
N GLY A 204 -3.70 -0.34 -0.19
CA GLY A 204 -5.01 -0.81 0.26
C GLY A 204 -5.09 -2.30 0.63
N THR A 205 -4.06 -3.09 0.31
CA THR A 205 -3.93 -4.50 0.67
C THR A 205 -2.45 -4.89 0.77
N ARG A 206 -2.18 -6.06 1.35
CA ARG A 206 -0.83 -6.62 1.43
C ARG A 206 -0.37 -7.22 0.10
N SER A 207 0.90 -7.03 -0.22
CA SER A 207 1.64 -7.71 -1.29
C SER A 207 2.63 -8.74 -0.71
N ASN A 208 3.32 -9.49 -1.58
CA ASN A 208 4.37 -10.45 -1.23
C ASN A 208 5.74 -9.80 -0.92
N GLY A 209 5.84 -8.47 -0.94
CA GLY A 209 7.09 -7.74 -0.71
C GLY A 209 8.11 -7.78 -1.84
N LYS A 210 7.82 -8.48 -2.96
CA LYS A 210 8.67 -8.49 -4.17
C LYS A 210 8.22 -7.50 -5.23
N ALA A 211 6.98 -7.06 -5.17
CA ALA A 211 6.41 -6.01 -6.01
C ALA A 211 5.51 -5.10 -5.14
N VAL A 212 5.34 -3.86 -5.58
CA VAL A 212 4.50 -2.86 -4.91
C VAL A 212 3.23 -2.66 -5.75
N LEU A 213 2.07 -2.65 -5.11
CA LEU A 213 0.81 -2.43 -5.81
C LEU A 213 0.63 -0.96 -6.20
N THR A 214 -0.24 -0.72 -7.18
CA THR A 214 -0.61 0.64 -7.57
C THR A 214 -1.24 1.37 -6.39
N PHE A 215 -0.73 2.57 -6.10
CA PHE A 215 -1.24 3.40 -5.02
C PHE A 215 -2.62 3.95 -5.36
N LEU A 216 -3.52 3.89 -4.39
CA LEU A 216 -4.79 4.59 -4.47
C LEU A 216 -4.56 6.11 -4.40
N PRO A 217 -5.34 6.92 -5.14
CA PRO A 217 -5.14 8.37 -5.27
C PRO A 217 -5.64 9.14 -4.03
N ILE A 218 -5.08 8.82 -2.86
CA ILE A 218 -5.44 9.43 -1.56
C ILE A 218 -4.45 10.52 -1.13
N LEU A 219 -3.30 10.59 -1.79
CA LEU A 219 -2.21 11.51 -1.46
C LEU A 219 -2.34 12.85 -2.19
N ASP A 220 -3.19 12.92 -3.21
CA ASP A 220 -3.34 14.09 -4.09
C ASP A 220 -3.97 15.29 -3.35
N SER A 221 -4.76 15.05 -2.31
CA SER A 221 -5.43 16.08 -1.52
C SER A 221 -4.71 16.44 -0.21
N LEU A 222 -3.43 16.13 -0.09
CA LEU A 222 -2.68 16.47 1.13
C LEU A 222 -2.53 18.00 1.25
N PRO A 223 -2.85 18.59 2.42
CA PRO A 223 -2.72 20.03 2.60
C PRO A 223 -1.23 20.44 2.59
N PRO A 224 -0.80 21.44 1.81
CA PRO A 224 0.49 22.10 2.01
C PRO A 224 0.49 22.74 3.41
N PRO A 225 1.51 22.60 4.29
CA PRO A 225 2.89 22.17 4.08
C PRO A 225 3.22 20.75 4.63
N THR A 226 2.32 19.78 4.48
CA THR A 226 2.50 18.43 5.05
C THR A 226 3.78 17.77 4.55
N ARG A 227 4.63 17.29 5.45
CA ARG A 227 5.86 16.55 5.10
C ARG A 227 5.52 15.08 4.89
N VAL A 228 5.81 14.59 3.70
CA VAL A 228 5.59 13.19 3.31
C VAL A 228 6.92 12.45 3.29
N HIS A 229 7.02 11.40 4.10
CA HIS A 229 8.17 10.52 4.19
C HIS A 229 7.83 9.18 3.52
N LEU A 230 8.64 8.76 2.56
CA LEU A 230 8.43 7.51 1.84
C LEU A 230 9.36 6.44 2.39
N VAL A 231 8.77 5.40 2.96
CA VAL A 231 9.49 4.31 3.63
C VAL A 231 9.24 3.01 2.89
N ALA A 232 10.31 2.36 2.45
CA ALA A 232 10.26 1.01 1.93
C ALA A 232 10.69 0.03 3.02
N ILE A 233 9.81 -0.89 3.37
CA ILE A 233 10.09 -2.02 4.24
C ILE A 233 10.50 -3.22 3.40
N ARG A 234 11.63 -3.83 3.78
CA ARG A 234 12.06 -5.13 3.26
C ARG A 234 12.37 -6.08 4.40
N TYR A 235 11.80 -7.27 4.32
CA TYR A 235 12.08 -8.37 5.23
C TYR A 235 13.31 -9.14 4.77
N TYR A 236 14.17 -9.49 5.72
CA TYR A 236 15.18 -10.51 5.51
C TYR A 236 14.55 -11.87 5.77
N GLU A 237 14.71 -12.79 4.82
CA GLU A 237 14.35 -14.19 5.02
C GLU A 237 15.28 -14.77 6.09
N LEU A 238 14.90 -14.67 7.37
CA LEU A 238 15.49 -15.51 8.40
C LEU A 238 14.90 -16.91 8.25
N VAL A 239 15.62 -17.73 7.48
CA VAL A 239 15.33 -19.12 7.09
C VAL A 239 15.08 -20.05 8.28
N LEU A 240 15.39 -19.65 9.51
CA LEU A 240 15.36 -20.56 10.65
C LEU A 240 14.01 -20.71 11.37
N ILE A 241 13.10 -19.73 11.41
CA ILE A 241 11.96 -19.80 12.36
C ILE A 241 10.56 -19.50 11.80
N LEU A 242 10.40 -18.94 10.59
CA LEU A 242 9.06 -18.60 10.10
C LEU A 242 8.21 -19.80 9.62
N ALA A 243 8.85 -20.93 9.30
CA ALA A 243 8.16 -22.09 8.73
C ALA A 243 7.12 -22.73 9.67
N SER A 244 7.28 -22.59 10.99
CA SER A 244 6.36 -23.18 11.98
C SER A 244 5.17 -22.28 12.33
N MET A 245 5.25 -20.96 12.13
CA MET A 245 4.21 -20.02 12.58
C MET A 245 3.19 -19.59 11.51
N LEU A 246 3.51 -19.71 10.21
CA LEU A 246 2.65 -19.19 9.13
C LEU A 246 1.83 -20.25 8.38
N CYS A 247 1.90 -21.53 8.77
CA CYS A 247 1.19 -22.61 8.08
C CYS A 247 -0.35 -22.46 8.11
N THR A 248 -0.91 -21.55 8.93
CA THR A 248 -2.36 -21.30 9.04
C THR A 248 -2.87 -20.10 8.24
N SER A 249 -2.02 -19.22 7.70
CA SER A 249 -2.50 -18.04 6.92
C SER A 249 -2.84 -18.35 5.46
N TRP A 250 -2.72 -19.62 5.04
CA TRP A 250 -2.97 -20.06 3.67
C TRP A 250 -4.46 -20.07 3.29
N SER A 251 -5.37 -20.04 4.27
CA SER A 251 -6.83 -20.14 4.00
C SER A 251 -7.50 -18.82 3.60
N ILE A 252 -6.86 -17.66 3.83
CA ILE A 252 -7.52 -16.34 3.67
C ILE A 252 -7.45 -15.80 2.22
N TYR A 253 -6.56 -16.31 1.37
CA TYR A 253 -6.42 -15.86 -0.02
C TYR A 253 -7.44 -16.47 -1.00
N ARG A 254 -8.45 -17.22 -0.52
CA ARG A 254 -9.44 -17.87 -1.40
C ARG A 254 -10.60 -16.97 -1.83
N HIS A 255 -10.78 -15.79 -1.23
CA HIS A 255 -11.84 -14.87 -1.64
C HIS A 255 -11.34 -13.83 -2.64
N ARG A 256 -11.96 -13.81 -3.83
CA ARG A 256 -11.75 -12.80 -4.87
C ARG A 256 -12.02 -11.40 -4.29
N PRO A 257 -11.04 -10.48 -4.27
CA PRO A 257 -11.38 -9.07 -4.24
C PRO A 257 -11.88 -8.69 -5.64
N SER A 258 -13.12 -8.23 -5.73
CA SER A 258 -13.67 -7.55 -6.91
C SER A 258 -13.09 -6.14 -7.03
N LEU A 259 -11.75 -6.04 -7.10
CA LEU A 259 -11.07 -4.80 -7.45
C LEU A 259 -11.12 -4.66 -8.97
N GLY A 260 -12.15 -3.95 -9.44
CA GLY A 260 -12.24 -3.49 -10.82
C GLY A 260 -11.09 -2.54 -11.13
N ILE A 261 -10.29 -2.90 -12.12
CA ILE A 261 -9.28 -2.00 -12.70
C ILE A 261 -10.02 -0.97 -13.54
N VAL A 262 -9.80 0.31 -13.24
CA VAL A 262 -10.08 1.42 -14.16
C VAL A 262 -9.16 1.25 -15.36
N ASP A 263 -9.76 1.04 -16.52
CA ASP A 263 -9.12 0.86 -17.81
C ASP A 263 -8.42 2.17 -18.22
N THR A 264 -7.13 2.32 -17.89
CA THR A 264 -6.32 3.46 -18.35
C THR A 264 -5.89 3.22 -19.79
N ASN A 265 -6.81 3.39 -20.74
CA ASN A 265 -6.47 3.50 -22.15
C ASN A 265 -5.79 4.86 -22.39
N PRO A 266 -4.48 4.93 -22.73
CA PRO A 266 -3.73 6.18 -22.81
C PRO A 266 -4.02 7.00 -24.08
N LYS A 267 -5.05 6.65 -24.86
CA LYS A 267 -5.36 7.31 -26.15
C LYS A 267 -6.45 8.38 -26.10
N ARG A 268 -7.00 8.73 -24.92
CA ARG A 268 -8.11 9.71 -24.81
C ARG A 268 -7.80 11.05 -24.14
N PHE A 269 -6.57 11.30 -23.70
CA PHE A 269 -6.16 12.62 -23.20
C PHE A 269 -4.99 13.18 -24.01
N ARG A 270 -5.31 13.77 -25.17
CA ARG A 270 -4.55 14.88 -25.73
C ARG A 270 -5.54 16.01 -25.98
N GLN A 271 -5.61 16.95 -25.06
CA GLN A 271 -6.00 18.31 -25.42
C GLN A 271 -4.73 19.16 -25.42
N PRO A 272 -4.47 19.96 -26.47
CA PRO A 272 -3.36 20.89 -26.48
C PRO A 272 -3.69 22.06 -25.54
N ILE A 273 -2.81 22.32 -24.57
CA ILE A 273 -2.87 23.53 -23.75
C ILE A 273 -2.37 24.67 -24.63
N HIS A 274 -3.29 25.49 -25.13
CA HIS A 274 -2.98 26.84 -25.59
C HIS A 274 -3.02 27.76 -24.38
N ALA A 275 -1.88 28.38 -24.06
CA ALA A 275 -1.81 29.47 -23.10
C ALA A 275 -2.43 30.72 -23.71
N ASP A 276 -3.36 31.36 -23.01
CA ASP A 276 -3.72 32.75 -23.26
C ASP A 276 -3.69 33.58 -21.98
N ARG A 277 -3.12 34.78 -22.13
CA ARG A 277 -2.94 35.82 -21.11
C ARG A 277 -4.22 36.65 -21.06
N ARG A 278 -4.94 36.62 -19.93
CA ARG A 278 -5.58 37.75 -19.22
C ARG A 278 -6.58 37.21 -18.19
N GLY A 279 -6.66 37.90 -17.06
CA GLY A 279 -7.34 37.44 -15.85
C GLY A 279 -8.87 37.35 -15.93
N GLY A 280 -9.43 36.66 -14.94
CA GLY A 280 -10.86 36.59 -14.68
C GLY A 280 -11.25 35.37 -13.84
N ILE A 281 -11.73 35.61 -12.63
CA ILE A 281 -12.33 34.62 -11.73
C ILE A 281 -13.70 34.23 -12.27
N SER A 282 -14.04 32.94 -12.36
CA SER A 282 -15.41 32.47 -12.05
C SER A 282 -15.52 30.96 -11.84
N PHE A 283 -16.28 30.60 -10.82
CA PHE A 283 -16.79 29.27 -10.51
C PHE A 283 -17.89 28.87 -11.50
N ALA A 284 -17.89 27.62 -11.96
CA ALA A 284 -19.12 26.98 -12.42
C ALA A 284 -19.03 25.46 -12.20
N ALA A 285 -19.79 24.98 -11.22
CA ALA A 285 -20.17 23.59 -11.09
C ALA A 285 -21.16 23.22 -12.21
N CYS A 286 -21.02 22.03 -12.80
CA CYS A 286 -22.13 21.43 -13.53
C CYS A 286 -22.19 19.93 -13.24
N PHE A 287 -23.16 19.60 -12.38
CA PHE A 287 -23.68 18.28 -12.15
C PHE A 287 -24.49 17.88 -13.38
N HIS A 288 -24.23 16.71 -13.98
CA HIS A 288 -25.29 16.02 -14.70
C HIS A 288 -25.15 14.50 -14.64
N MET A 289 -26.06 13.93 -13.85
CA MET A 289 -26.44 12.53 -13.80
C MET A 289 -27.19 12.19 -15.10
N ARG A 290 -26.86 11.07 -15.77
CA ARG A 290 -27.82 10.32 -16.57
C ARG A 290 -27.41 8.86 -16.78
N THR A 291 -28.38 8.02 -16.51
CA THR A 291 -28.45 6.57 -16.62
C THR A 291 -28.78 6.11 -18.06
N THR A 292 -28.47 4.82 -18.30
CA THR A 292 -29.13 3.84 -19.20
C THR A 292 -28.93 3.83 -20.73
N LEU A 293 -28.49 2.64 -21.18
CA LEU A 293 -28.98 1.80 -22.30
C LEU A 293 -28.64 2.11 -23.78
N SER A 294 -28.01 1.09 -24.39
CA SER A 294 -28.41 0.43 -25.64
C SER A 294 -28.04 1.02 -27.02
N LYS A 295 -27.39 0.13 -27.81
CA LYS A 295 -27.43 -0.07 -29.27
C LYS A 295 -26.71 0.91 -30.22
N SER A 296 -25.69 0.32 -30.87
CA SER A 296 -25.39 0.35 -32.31
C SER A 296 -25.68 1.63 -33.11
N ARG A 297 -24.64 2.20 -33.73
CA ARG A 297 -24.72 2.73 -35.11
C ARG A 297 -23.34 2.94 -35.73
N ARG A 298 -23.31 2.67 -37.03
CA ARG A 298 -22.19 2.72 -37.98
C ARG A 298 -21.60 4.13 -38.09
N TRP A 299 -20.30 4.18 -38.36
CA TRP A 299 -19.59 5.39 -38.76
C TRP A 299 -19.83 5.72 -40.24
N PRO A 300 -20.02 6.99 -40.61
CA PRO A 300 -19.93 7.42 -42.00
C PRO A 300 -18.46 7.59 -42.44
N ARG A 301 -18.21 7.22 -43.70
CA ARG A 301 -16.98 7.45 -44.44
C ARG A 301 -16.87 8.94 -44.83
N ASN A 302 -15.63 9.38 -45.04
CA ASN A 302 -15.18 10.58 -45.78
C ASN A 302 -14.78 11.80 -44.94
N SER A 303 -13.48 11.92 -44.68
CA SER A 303 -12.72 13.18 -44.73
C SER A 303 -11.22 12.88 -44.60
N CYS A 304 -10.54 12.72 -45.74
CA CYS A 304 -9.07 12.73 -45.82
C CYS A 304 -8.62 14.11 -46.34
N PRO A 305 -7.72 14.83 -45.64
CA PRO A 305 -6.92 15.87 -46.28
C PRO A 305 -5.73 15.22 -47.01
N ARG A 306 -5.57 15.56 -48.29
CA ARG A 306 -4.40 15.26 -49.12
C ARG A 306 -3.26 16.20 -48.71
N GLY A 307 -2.08 15.66 -48.45
CA GLY A 307 -0.85 16.44 -48.25
C GLY A 307 0.34 15.55 -47.90
N PRO A 308 1.56 15.84 -48.39
CA PRO A 308 2.70 14.93 -48.27
C PRO A 308 3.30 14.97 -46.84
N LEU A 309 3.44 13.79 -46.22
CA LEU A 309 4.13 13.64 -44.94
C LEU A 309 5.66 13.46 -45.15
N PRO A 310 6.51 14.12 -44.34
CA PRO A 310 7.96 14.02 -44.43
C PRO A 310 8.51 12.63 -44.04
N SER A 311 9.69 12.32 -44.60
CA SER A 311 10.31 11.00 -44.75
C SER A 311 10.66 10.21 -43.48
N ASN A 312 10.48 10.76 -42.28
CA ASN A 312 10.90 10.12 -41.02
C ASN A 312 9.84 9.22 -40.34
N TYR A 313 8.67 9.02 -40.96
CA TYR A 313 7.60 8.16 -40.42
C TYR A 313 7.35 6.84 -41.19
N ARG A 314 8.29 6.40 -42.05
CA ARG A 314 8.11 5.17 -42.86
C ARG A 314 8.38 3.84 -42.14
N ARG A 315 8.82 3.82 -40.87
CA ARG A 315 9.09 2.54 -40.15
C ARG A 315 8.01 2.09 -39.15
N CYS A 316 7.06 2.93 -38.77
CA CYS A 316 5.97 2.53 -37.85
C CYS A 316 4.68 2.05 -38.55
N TRP A 317 4.57 2.20 -39.87
CA TRP A 317 3.31 1.90 -40.58
C TRP A 317 3.19 0.47 -41.13
N ARG A 318 4.27 -0.33 -41.13
CA ARG A 318 4.24 -1.72 -41.62
C ARG A 318 3.85 -2.80 -40.59
N ARG A 319 3.49 -2.45 -39.35
CA ARG A 319 3.08 -3.42 -38.32
C ARG A 319 1.62 -3.38 -37.87
N CYS A 320 0.81 -2.42 -38.34
CA CYS A 320 -0.59 -2.28 -37.90
C CYS A 320 -1.65 -2.55 -38.97
N CYS A 321 -1.27 -2.81 -40.23
CA CYS A 321 -2.22 -3.15 -41.29
C CYS A 321 -1.64 -4.23 -42.21
N ALA A 322 -1.74 -5.49 -41.80
CA ALA A 322 -1.68 -6.62 -42.73
C ALA A 322 -3.03 -7.35 -42.66
N PRO A 323 -3.79 -7.47 -43.76
CA PRO A 323 -4.99 -8.29 -43.79
C PRO A 323 -4.60 -9.78 -43.72
N ARG A 324 -5.33 -10.56 -42.92
CA ARG A 324 -5.28 -12.03 -42.97
C ARG A 324 -5.90 -12.47 -44.31
N PRO A 325 -5.34 -13.45 -45.03
CA PRO A 325 -6.03 -14.07 -46.15
C PRO A 325 -7.17 -14.95 -45.61
N CYS A 326 -8.31 -14.89 -46.29
CA CYS A 326 -9.43 -15.81 -46.10
C CYS A 326 -9.13 -17.11 -46.85
N THR A 327 -9.09 -18.23 -46.13
CA THR A 327 -9.57 -19.57 -46.50
C THR A 327 -9.89 -20.29 -45.21
#